data_AF-A0A0C2KCI2-F1
#
_entry.id   AF-A0A0C2KCI2-F1
#
_cell.length_a   1.000
_cell.length_b   1.000
_cell.length_c   1.000
_cell.angle_alpha   90.00
_cell.angle_beta   90.00
_cell.angle_gamma   90.00
#
_symmetry.space_group_name_H-M   'P 1'
#
loop_
_entity.id
_entity.type
_entity.pdbx_description
1 polymer ?
#
loop_
_entity_poly.entity_id
_entity_poly.type
_entity_poly.pdbx_seq_one_letter_code
_entity_poly.pdbx_strand_id
1 'polypeptide(L)'
;MQKRQLKFGWGWSWSVVLVWAFGLAAIMMSYQNTEKEMERVERLGTHIEEFRSHLFFDSPYRIDLASQQIINLDDIEAMHKELATADQGAGFMPDIQQLLFTTEWFVEQSRAFMGTELALVALIDEIQAKRLVYAGNQERQAHYYQLSAYVFEALFASQSANSVAYRDFENLYKQSLLLPEDEKKQLQALLAKTSQVMGNYAQGSYFVSQLISHSVHNEITEVETQYHHLLEKYLFVMMVLSGAALLSIMLLWYSSYAMLQRSSSLDDNANAVGDDNAAEVESKPISSAKSEGVHTQHPPHTAVVEDRAKYDSAKNDSAKSDSAVTHVDDISPIAPPSHEPNDDLTATIVQTETAQAEINFSGMLESLGNDSESLCMLLEVFIEDHQNDVTDISRLIHDSPEEAIRKAHSLKGVGGNLGAMNLRDVAGQLEHAIQHDSTRVPELLVALNKHLSKATNEAQSFIHEKA
;
A
#
# COMPACT_ATOMS: atom_id res chain seq x y z
N MET A 1 61.37 20.49 26.91
CA MET A 1 60.73 20.13 25.61
C MET A 1 59.19 20.34 25.55
N GLN A 2 58.52 20.80 26.62
CA GLN A 2 57.04 20.75 26.72
C GLN A 2 56.23 21.37 25.56
N LYS A 3 56.70 22.45 24.90
CA LYS A 3 55.96 23.13 23.81
C LYS A 3 55.65 22.27 22.56
N ARG A 4 56.19 21.06 22.42
CA ARG A 4 55.78 20.10 21.36
C ARG A 4 54.61 19.19 21.75
N GLN A 5 54.46 18.83 23.03
CA GLN A 5 53.41 17.91 23.51
C GLN A 5 52.01 18.55 23.41
N LEU A 6 51.87 19.80 23.88
CA LEU A 6 50.62 20.58 23.81
C LEU A 6 50.09 20.78 22.38
N LYS A 7 50.97 20.80 21.36
CA LYS A 7 50.54 20.90 19.96
C LYS A 7 49.99 19.59 19.39
N PHE A 8 50.21 18.45 20.04
CA PHE A 8 49.77 17.15 19.55
C PHE A 8 48.28 16.92 19.84
N GLY A 9 47.86 16.97 21.11
CA GLY A 9 46.46 16.70 21.50
C GLY A 9 45.43 17.65 20.88
N TRP A 10 45.81 18.91 20.62
CA TRP A 10 44.95 19.87 19.94
C TRP A 10 44.69 19.49 18.47
N GLY A 11 45.70 18.97 17.76
CA GLY A 11 45.56 18.50 16.38
C GLY A 11 44.59 17.33 16.26
N TRP A 12 44.71 16.32 17.13
CA TRP A 12 43.79 15.17 17.15
C TRP A 12 42.34 15.58 17.45
N SER A 13 42.13 16.57 18.33
CA SER A 13 40.80 17.10 18.63
C SER A 13 40.15 17.73 17.37
N TRP A 14 40.91 18.51 16.60
CA TRP A 14 40.44 19.06 15.33
C TRP A 14 40.18 17.99 14.26
N SER A 15 40.97 16.91 14.22
CA SER A 15 40.71 15.78 13.31
C SER A 15 39.37 15.09 13.59
N VAL A 16 39.00 14.89 14.86
CA VAL A 16 37.68 14.34 15.23
C VAL A 16 36.55 15.26 14.77
N VAL A 17 36.68 16.58 14.98
CA VAL A 17 35.66 17.56 14.54
C VAL A 17 35.49 17.56 13.02
N LEU A 18 36.58 17.46 12.25
CA LEU A 18 36.50 17.41 10.78
C LEU A 18 35.81 16.14 10.27
N VAL A 19 36.10 14.97 10.86
CA VAL A 19 35.45 13.71 10.48
C VAL A 19 33.97 13.72 10.86
N TRP A 20 33.62 14.22 12.05
CA TRP A 20 32.23 14.39 12.49
C TRP A 20 31.45 15.35 11.56
N ALA A 21 32.03 16.50 11.22
CA ALA A 21 31.39 17.48 10.34
C ALA A 21 31.16 16.92 8.92
N PHE A 22 32.11 16.14 8.38
CA PHE A 22 31.93 15.44 7.10
C PHE A 22 30.83 14.37 7.17
N GLY A 23 30.79 13.59 8.26
CA GLY A 23 29.73 12.60 8.50
C GLY A 23 28.34 13.23 8.60
N LEU A 24 28.21 14.37 9.31
CA LEU A 24 26.97 15.15 9.35
C LEU A 24 26.56 15.66 7.98
N ALA A 25 27.49 16.21 7.19
CA ALA A 25 27.19 16.70 5.85
C ALA A 25 26.70 15.57 4.92
N ALA A 26 27.29 14.37 5.02
CA ALA A 26 26.84 13.20 4.27
C ALA A 26 25.43 12.75 4.70
N ILE A 27 25.17 12.61 6.01
CA ILE A 27 23.85 12.25 6.53
C ILE A 27 22.78 13.29 6.15
N MET A 28 23.10 14.58 6.22
CA MET A 28 22.18 15.66 5.85
C MET A 28 21.83 15.62 4.35
N MET A 29 22.81 15.32 3.48
CA MET A 29 22.57 15.15 2.05
C MET A 29 21.69 13.91 1.76
N SER A 30 21.93 12.80 2.44
CA SER A 30 21.09 11.60 2.34
C SER A 30 19.66 11.89 2.80
N TYR A 31 19.49 12.49 3.98
CA TYR A 31 18.19 12.91 4.52
C TYR A 31 17.44 13.81 3.52
N GLN A 32 18.08 14.86 3.01
CA GLN A 32 17.46 15.78 2.04
C GLN A 32 17.15 15.14 0.68
N ASN A 33 17.79 14.03 0.30
CA ASN A 33 17.41 13.30 -0.90
C ASN A 33 16.23 12.39 -0.61
N THR A 34 16.26 11.62 0.48
CA THR A 34 15.17 10.77 0.94
C THR A 34 13.87 11.53 1.15
N GLU A 35 13.93 12.72 1.75
CA GLU A 35 12.81 13.65 1.96
C GLU A 35 12.14 14.04 0.62
N LYS A 36 12.94 14.36 -0.42
CA LYS A 36 12.42 14.71 -1.76
C LYS A 36 11.87 13.55 -2.57
N GLU A 37 12.31 12.32 -2.31
CA GLU A 37 11.71 11.13 -2.94
C GLU A 37 10.40 10.77 -2.23
N MET A 38 10.32 10.91 -0.91
CA MET A 38 9.06 10.80 -0.15
C MET A 38 8.03 11.84 -0.64
N GLU A 39 8.43 13.12 -0.79
CA GLU A 39 7.59 14.19 -1.38
C GLU A 39 7.13 13.90 -2.82
N ARG A 40 7.70 12.92 -3.54
CA ARG A 40 7.18 12.46 -4.85
C ARG A 40 6.15 11.34 -4.68
N VAL A 41 6.38 10.41 -3.76
CA VAL A 41 5.42 9.34 -3.46
C VAL A 41 4.14 9.91 -2.85
N GLU A 42 4.24 10.84 -1.90
CA GLU A 42 3.10 11.51 -1.27
C GLU A 42 2.23 12.28 -2.29
N ARG A 43 2.86 12.95 -3.26
CA ARG A 43 2.13 13.61 -4.36
C ARG A 43 1.51 12.63 -5.35
N LEU A 44 2.22 11.54 -5.69
CA LEU A 44 1.65 10.46 -6.50
C LEU A 44 0.41 9.86 -5.82
N GLY A 45 0.49 9.60 -4.52
CA GLY A 45 -0.63 9.12 -3.70
C GLY A 45 -1.79 10.10 -3.66
N THR A 46 -1.52 11.38 -3.42
CA THR A 46 -2.53 12.45 -3.43
C THR A 46 -3.31 12.50 -4.75
N HIS A 47 -2.62 12.47 -5.89
CA HIS A 47 -3.27 12.49 -7.21
C HIS A 47 -4.06 11.21 -7.52
N ILE A 48 -3.54 10.03 -7.11
CA ILE A 48 -4.24 8.75 -7.25
C ILE A 48 -5.50 8.71 -6.37
N GLU A 49 -5.45 9.27 -5.17
CA GLU A 49 -6.61 9.39 -4.29
C GLU A 49 -7.63 10.42 -4.83
N GLU A 50 -7.17 11.53 -5.40
CA GLU A 50 -8.03 12.46 -6.12
C GLU A 50 -8.75 11.74 -7.28
N PHE A 51 -8.06 10.92 -8.07
CA PHE A 51 -8.71 10.12 -9.11
C PHE A 51 -9.72 9.13 -8.52
N ARG A 52 -9.36 8.40 -7.45
CA ARG A 52 -10.20 7.39 -6.80
C ARG A 52 -11.48 7.99 -6.22
N SER A 53 -11.38 9.12 -5.51
CA SER A 53 -12.53 9.82 -4.91
C SER A 53 -13.58 10.21 -5.95
N HIS A 54 -13.17 10.57 -7.17
CA HIS A 54 -14.08 10.91 -8.26
C HIS A 54 -14.87 9.71 -8.83
N LEU A 55 -14.46 8.47 -8.56
CA LEU A 55 -15.16 7.26 -9.02
C LEU A 55 -16.45 6.99 -8.25
N PHE A 56 -16.58 7.54 -7.03
CA PHE A 56 -17.76 7.37 -6.17
C PHE A 56 -18.96 8.23 -6.60
N PHE A 57 -18.77 9.25 -7.45
CA PHE A 57 -19.89 10.00 -8.01
C PHE A 57 -20.68 9.16 -9.02
N ASP A 58 -21.99 9.40 -9.09
CA ASP A 58 -22.85 8.86 -10.15
C ASP A 58 -22.35 9.26 -11.56
N SER A 59 -22.51 8.36 -12.53
CA SER A 59 -21.97 8.55 -13.90
C SER A 59 -22.33 9.91 -14.55
N PRO A 60 -23.57 10.41 -14.47
CA PRO A 60 -23.94 11.73 -15.00
C PRO A 60 -23.08 12.88 -14.50
N TYR A 61 -22.53 12.77 -13.28
CA TYR A 61 -21.61 13.76 -12.69
C TYR A 61 -20.15 13.49 -13.08
N ARG A 62 -19.71 12.22 -13.10
CA ARG A 62 -18.36 11.84 -13.57
C ARG A 62 -18.09 12.28 -15.01
N ILE A 63 -19.11 12.26 -15.86
CA ILE A 63 -19.04 12.64 -17.28
C ILE A 63 -18.57 14.10 -17.46
N ASP A 64 -19.02 15.05 -16.62
CA ASP A 64 -18.59 16.46 -16.69
C ASP A 64 -17.13 16.63 -16.24
N LEU A 65 -16.73 15.86 -15.22
CA LEU A 65 -15.38 15.85 -14.65
C LEU A 65 -14.39 15.01 -15.48
N ALA A 66 -14.85 14.24 -16.47
CA ALA A 66 -14.04 13.30 -17.23
C ALA A 66 -12.84 13.95 -17.94
N SER A 67 -12.98 15.18 -18.43
CA SER A 67 -11.86 15.91 -19.05
C SER A 67 -10.80 16.35 -18.04
N GLN A 68 -11.17 16.58 -16.78
CA GLN A 68 -10.24 16.91 -15.69
C GLN A 68 -9.47 15.66 -15.24
N GLN A 69 -10.16 14.52 -15.18
CA GLN A 69 -9.54 13.24 -14.82
C GLN A 69 -8.53 12.71 -15.85
N ILE A 70 -8.59 13.13 -17.13
CA ILE A 70 -7.48 12.89 -18.08
C ILE A 70 -6.22 13.61 -17.61
N ILE A 71 -6.34 14.88 -17.21
CA ILE A 71 -5.19 15.73 -16.81
C ILE A 71 -4.56 15.15 -15.55
N ASN A 72 -5.36 14.72 -14.58
CA ASN A 72 -4.86 14.02 -13.39
C ASN A 72 -4.09 12.73 -13.77
N LEU A 73 -4.59 11.92 -14.72
CA LEU A 73 -3.87 10.75 -15.21
C LEU A 73 -2.57 11.10 -15.96
N ASP A 74 -2.51 12.24 -16.66
CA ASP A 74 -1.28 12.73 -17.30
C ASP A 74 -0.23 13.14 -16.24
N ASP A 75 -0.66 13.77 -15.13
CA ASP A 75 0.21 14.13 -14.00
C ASP A 75 0.69 12.88 -13.22
N ILE A 76 -0.18 11.87 -13.02
CA ILE A 76 0.17 10.57 -12.42
C ILE A 76 1.21 9.85 -13.28
N GLU A 77 1.02 9.80 -14.61
CA GLU A 77 1.98 9.18 -15.55
C GLU A 77 3.32 9.94 -15.57
N ALA A 78 3.29 11.26 -15.42
CA ALA A 78 4.50 12.08 -15.30
C ALA A 78 5.25 11.80 -13.98
N MET A 79 4.57 11.75 -12.83
CA MET A 79 5.20 11.46 -11.53
C MET A 79 5.72 10.02 -11.44
N HIS A 80 4.99 9.05 -11.97
CA HIS A 80 5.45 7.67 -12.13
C HIS A 80 6.78 7.63 -12.90
N LYS A 81 6.88 8.39 -13.99
CA LYS A 81 8.10 8.50 -14.80
C LYS A 81 9.24 9.24 -14.10
N GLU A 82 8.96 10.29 -13.31
CA GLU A 82 9.98 10.93 -12.47
C GLU A 82 10.58 9.93 -11.47
N LEU A 83 9.73 9.20 -10.73
CA LEU A 83 10.14 8.16 -9.79
C LEU A 83 10.92 7.02 -10.46
N ALA A 84 10.49 6.56 -11.64
CA ALA A 84 11.19 5.55 -12.43
C ALA A 84 12.56 6.02 -12.97
N THR A 85 12.83 7.34 -12.99
CA THR A 85 14.14 7.92 -13.38
C THR A 85 14.98 8.41 -12.20
N ALA A 86 14.47 8.31 -10.96
CA ALA A 86 15.25 8.59 -9.77
C ALA A 86 16.40 7.57 -9.60
N ASP A 87 17.53 8.01 -9.05
CA ASP A 87 18.74 7.17 -8.97
C ASP A 87 18.66 6.11 -7.86
N GLN A 88 18.04 4.97 -8.20
CA GLN A 88 18.00 3.76 -7.37
C GLN A 88 19.40 3.18 -7.04
N GLY A 89 20.48 3.71 -7.64
CA GLY A 89 21.86 3.35 -7.30
C GLY A 89 22.34 3.92 -5.96
N ALA A 90 21.62 4.88 -5.38
CA ALA A 90 21.88 5.41 -4.05
C ALA A 90 21.43 4.41 -2.96
N GLY A 91 22.38 3.62 -2.44
CA GLY A 91 22.11 2.63 -1.39
C GLY A 91 21.43 3.23 -0.15
N PHE A 92 20.56 2.42 0.48
CA PHE A 92 19.64 2.74 1.59
C PHE A 92 18.31 3.42 1.20
N MET A 93 17.96 3.56 -0.09
CA MET A 93 16.57 3.87 -0.48
C MET A 93 15.60 2.68 -0.23
N PRO A 94 14.29 2.94 -0.02
CA PRO A 94 13.23 1.92 -0.11
C PRO A 94 13.14 1.28 -1.50
N ASP A 95 12.50 0.11 -1.60
CA ASP A 95 12.17 -0.48 -2.90
C ASP A 95 10.83 0.07 -3.41
N ILE A 96 10.85 0.67 -4.61
CA ILE A 96 9.69 1.25 -5.27
C ILE A 96 9.24 0.46 -6.51
N GLN A 97 9.87 -0.67 -6.85
CA GLN A 97 9.57 -1.40 -8.09
C GLN A 97 8.12 -1.89 -8.14
N GLN A 98 7.59 -2.35 -7.00
CA GLN A 98 6.20 -2.78 -6.84
C GLN A 98 5.21 -1.60 -6.93
N LEU A 99 5.56 -0.45 -6.32
CA LEU A 99 4.79 0.79 -6.45
C LEU A 99 4.73 1.28 -7.90
N LEU A 100 5.86 1.26 -8.63
CA LEU A 100 5.90 1.63 -10.05
C LEU A 100 5.02 0.70 -10.89
N PHE A 101 5.19 -0.62 -10.76
CA PHE A 101 4.39 -1.62 -11.49
C PHE A 101 2.87 -1.50 -11.22
N THR A 102 2.47 -1.36 -9.97
CA THR A 102 1.06 -1.19 -9.60
C THR A 102 0.52 0.19 -10.05
N THR A 103 1.34 1.24 -10.07
CA THR A 103 0.98 2.54 -10.66
C THR A 103 0.77 2.45 -12.17
N GLU A 104 1.63 1.74 -12.90
CA GLU A 104 1.49 1.53 -14.35
C GLU A 104 0.19 0.80 -14.68
N TRP A 105 -0.15 -0.27 -13.95
CA TRP A 105 -1.42 -0.98 -14.13
C TRP A 105 -2.64 -0.14 -13.70
N PHE A 106 -2.55 0.66 -12.63
CA PHE A 106 -3.59 1.62 -12.25
C PHE A 106 -3.90 2.61 -13.38
N VAL A 107 -2.86 3.19 -13.99
CA VAL A 107 -2.99 4.11 -15.12
C VAL A 107 -3.59 3.39 -16.33
N GLU A 108 -3.19 2.15 -16.65
CA GLU A 108 -3.80 1.39 -17.75
C GLU A 108 -5.31 1.19 -17.55
N GLN A 109 -5.73 0.70 -16.38
CA GLN A 109 -7.16 0.50 -16.08
C GLN A 109 -7.93 1.82 -16.08
N SER A 110 -7.33 2.88 -15.56
CA SER A 110 -7.94 4.22 -15.50
C SER A 110 -8.10 4.84 -16.89
N ARG A 111 -7.08 4.71 -17.77
CA ARG A 111 -7.13 5.13 -19.18
C ARG A 111 -8.22 4.37 -19.93
N ALA A 112 -8.35 3.07 -19.70
CA ALA A 112 -9.41 2.24 -20.29
C ALA A 112 -10.82 2.69 -19.85
N PHE A 113 -11.01 2.91 -18.55
CA PHE A 113 -12.26 3.44 -17.99
C PHE A 113 -12.61 4.81 -18.55
N MET A 114 -11.70 5.79 -18.47
CA MET A 114 -11.92 7.15 -18.98
C MET A 114 -12.22 7.15 -20.48
N GLY A 115 -11.62 6.24 -21.25
CA GLY A 115 -11.94 6.05 -22.67
C GLY A 115 -13.42 5.70 -22.93
N THR A 116 -14.12 5.06 -21.99
CA THR A 116 -15.55 4.77 -22.11
C THR A 116 -16.44 5.99 -21.82
N GLU A 117 -16.17 6.72 -20.72
CA GLU A 117 -16.90 7.95 -20.36
C GLU A 117 -16.73 9.04 -21.45
N LEU A 118 -15.52 9.18 -22.02
CA LEU A 118 -15.23 10.12 -23.12
C LEU A 118 -15.90 9.70 -24.44
N ALA A 119 -15.98 8.40 -24.73
CA ALA A 119 -16.70 7.91 -25.91
C ALA A 119 -18.20 8.17 -25.81
N LEU A 120 -18.75 8.20 -24.60
CA LEU A 120 -20.13 8.59 -24.33
C LEU A 120 -20.37 10.10 -24.54
N VAL A 121 -19.50 10.98 -24.03
CA VAL A 121 -19.55 12.43 -24.34
C VAL A 121 -19.58 12.66 -25.85
N ALA A 122 -18.60 12.07 -26.56
CA ALA A 122 -18.47 12.20 -28.01
C ALA A 122 -19.61 11.51 -28.81
N LEU A 123 -20.44 10.68 -28.19
CA LEU A 123 -21.66 10.16 -28.77
C LEU A 123 -22.83 11.14 -28.58
N ILE A 124 -23.00 11.68 -27.37
CA ILE A 124 -24.05 12.65 -27.05
C ILE A 124 -23.91 13.91 -27.92
N ASP A 125 -22.68 14.40 -28.09
CA ASP A 125 -22.36 15.52 -28.99
C ASP A 125 -22.69 15.21 -30.46
N GLU A 126 -22.40 14.01 -30.95
CA GLU A 126 -22.70 13.64 -32.34
C GLU A 126 -24.23 13.55 -32.57
N ILE A 127 -24.98 12.97 -31.63
CA ILE A 127 -26.45 12.93 -31.68
C ILE A 127 -27.02 14.36 -31.61
N GLN A 128 -26.44 15.24 -30.79
CA GLN A 128 -26.80 16.66 -30.73
C GLN A 128 -26.51 17.40 -32.06
N ALA A 129 -25.33 17.20 -32.64
CA ALA A 129 -24.97 17.79 -33.92
C ALA A 129 -25.94 17.35 -35.04
N LYS A 130 -26.33 16.07 -35.08
CA LYS A 130 -27.36 15.58 -36.02
C LYS A 130 -28.73 16.22 -35.77
N ARG A 131 -29.18 16.34 -34.52
CA ARG A 131 -30.44 17.05 -34.17
C ARG A 131 -30.43 18.52 -34.63
N LEU A 132 -29.29 19.20 -34.59
CA LEU A 132 -29.15 20.57 -35.07
C LEU A 132 -29.12 20.66 -36.61
N VAL A 133 -28.35 19.79 -37.28
CA VAL A 133 -28.29 19.71 -38.75
C VAL A 133 -29.67 19.46 -39.38
N TYR A 134 -30.52 18.67 -38.73
CA TYR A 134 -31.87 18.37 -39.23
C TYR A 134 -33.00 19.21 -38.62
N ALA A 135 -32.70 20.32 -37.94
CA ALA A 135 -33.73 21.21 -37.36
C ALA A 135 -34.74 21.78 -38.38
N GLY A 136 -34.41 21.78 -39.68
CA GLY A 136 -35.32 22.13 -40.77
C GLY A 136 -36.20 20.98 -41.31
N ASN A 137 -36.05 19.75 -40.81
CA ASN A 137 -36.89 18.61 -41.20
C ASN A 137 -37.24 17.73 -39.99
N GLN A 138 -38.45 17.95 -39.48
CA GLN A 138 -39.00 17.34 -38.28
C GLN A 138 -39.02 15.80 -38.29
N GLU A 139 -39.21 15.17 -39.46
CA GLU A 139 -39.26 13.71 -39.58
C GLU A 139 -37.89 13.09 -39.29
N ARG A 140 -36.82 13.60 -39.93
CA ARG A 140 -35.45 13.16 -39.64
C ARG A 140 -35.05 13.48 -38.20
N GLN A 141 -35.38 14.68 -37.74
CA GLN A 141 -35.00 15.16 -36.43
C GLN A 141 -35.59 14.28 -35.32
N ALA A 142 -36.80 13.75 -35.52
CA ALA A 142 -37.45 12.84 -34.59
C ALA A 142 -36.61 11.58 -34.30
N HIS A 143 -35.96 10.98 -35.32
CA HIS A 143 -35.11 9.81 -35.10
C HIS A 143 -33.89 10.10 -34.20
N TYR A 144 -33.27 11.27 -34.35
CA TYR A 144 -32.16 11.65 -33.47
C TYR A 144 -32.63 12.09 -32.07
N TYR A 145 -33.87 12.59 -31.92
CA TYR A 145 -34.51 12.77 -30.61
C TYR A 145 -34.86 11.43 -29.94
N GLN A 146 -35.40 10.45 -30.67
CA GLN A 146 -35.64 9.09 -30.19
C GLN A 146 -34.33 8.46 -29.70
N LEU A 147 -33.27 8.52 -30.51
CA LEU A 147 -31.95 8.02 -30.12
C LEU A 147 -31.38 8.74 -28.88
N SER A 148 -31.60 10.05 -28.76
CA SER A 148 -31.22 10.81 -27.54
C SER A 148 -31.97 10.30 -26.31
N ALA A 149 -33.27 10.03 -26.44
CA ALA A 149 -34.10 9.54 -25.35
C ALA A 149 -33.70 8.12 -24.93
N TYR A 150 -33.47 7.20 -25.88
CA TYR A 150 -33.02 5.84 -25.58
C TYR A 150 -31.62 5.79 -24.96
N VAL A 151 -30.69 6.66 -25.38
CA VAL A 151 -29.39 6.81 -24.72
C VAL A 151 -29.57 7.35 -23.30
N PHE A 152 -30.34 8.42 -23.11
CA PHE A 152 -30.60 8.98 -21.78
C PHE A 152 -31.24 7.95 -20.84
N GLU A 153 -32.27 7.23 -21.31
CA GLU A 153 -32.93 6.16 -20.55
C GLU A 153 -31.94 5.05 -20.17
N ALA A 154 -31.02 4.66 -21.06
CA ALA A 154 -29.95 3.70 -20.76
C ALA A 154 -28.89 4.20 -19.76
N LEU A 155 -28.66 5.52 -19.63
CA LEU A 155 -27.70 6.08 -18.68
C LEU A 155 -28.23 6.12 -17.25
N PHE A 156 -29.55 6.29 -17.09
CA PHE A 156 -30.24 6.33 -15.80
C PHE A 156 -31.01 5.02 -15.49
N ALA A 157 -30.92 4.02 -16.37
CA ALA A 157 -31.51 2.71 -16.17
C ALA A 157 -30.77 1.91 -15.08
N SER A 158 -31.54 1.23 -14.23
CA SER A 158 -30.99 0.17 -13.39
C SER A 158 -30.42 -0.96 -14.26
N GLN A 159 -29.53 -1.76 -13.67
CA GLN A 159 -28.78 -2.78 -14.41
C GLN A 159 -29.66 -3.86 -15.08
N SER A 160 -30.91 -4.05 -14.65
CA SER A 160 -31.93 -4.88 -15.33
C SER A 160 -32.74 -4.12 -16.40
N ALA A 161 -32.98 -2.82 -16.22
CA ALA A 161 -33.69 -1.98 -17.20
C ALA A 161 -32.88 -1.72 -18.48
N ASN A 162 -31.55 -1.79 -18.43
CA ASN A 162 -30.66 -1.69 -19.61
C ASN A 162 -31.08 -2.59 -20.78
N SER A 163 -31.62 -3.78 -20.49
CA SER A 163 -32.18 -4.73 -21.48
C SER A 163 -33.25 -4.11 -22.39
N VAL A 164 -34.02 -3.14 -21.89
CA VAL A 164 -35.07 -2.46 -22.65
C VAL A 164 -34.47 -1.47 -23.64
N ALA A 165 -33.58 -0.58 -23.19
CA ALA A 165 -32.99 0.43 -24.07
C ALA A 165 -32.17 -0.18 -25.24
N TYR A 166 -31.45 -1.29 -25.02
CA TYR A 166 -30.80 -2.04 -26.10
C TYR A 166 -31.80 -2.58 -27.14
N ARG A 167 -32.99 -3.00 -26.71
CA ARG A 167 -34.06 -3.42 -27.64
C ARG A 167 -34.64 -2.23 -28.41
N ASP A 168 -34.62 -1.02 -27.85
CA ASP A 168 -35.11 0.17 -28.54
C ASP A 168 -34.12 0.76 -29.55
N PHE A 169 -32.80 0.62 -29.34
CA PHE A 169 -31.82 0.82 -30.42
C PHE A 169 -32.10 -0.13 -31.61
N GLU A 170 -32.41 -1.40 -31.32
CA GLU A 170 -32.77 -2.41 -32.32
C GLU A 170 -34.16 -2.17 -32.95
N ASN A 171 -35.11 -1.55 -32.24
CA ASN A 171 -36.38 -1.08 -32.81
C ASN A 171 -36.18 0.11 -33.76
N LEU A 172 -35.30 1.05 -33.42
CA LEU A 172 -34.94 2.19 -34.26
C LEU A 172 -34.10 1.75 -35.47
N TYR A 173 -33.25 0.73 -35.32
CA TYR A 173 -32.57 0.07 -36.44
C TYR A 173 -33.57 -0.54 -37.44
N LYS A 174 -34.60 -1.26 -36.97
CA LYS A 174 -35.66 -1.77 -37.83
C LYS A 174 -36.42 -0.66 -38.58
N GLN A 175 -36.69 0.47 -37.93
CA GLN A 175 -37.31 1.64 -38.58
C GLN A 175 -36.39 2.22 -39.67
N SER A 176 -35.08 2.30 -39.42
CA SER A 176 -34.10 2.84 -40.39
C SER A 176 -34.07 2.09 -41.73
N LEU A 177 -34.49 0.81 -41.77
CA LEU A 177 -34.55 0.02 -43.00
C LEU A 177 -35.55 0.56 -44.04
N LEU A 178 -36.51 1.37 -43.61
CA LEU A 178 -37.52 2.01 -44.46
C LEU A 178 -37.10 3.39 -44.98
N LEU A 179 -35.98 3.95 -44.50
CA LEU A 179 -35.51 5.29 -44.84
C LEU A 179 -34.77 5.35 -46.20
N PRO A 180 -34.69 6.52 -46.84
CA PRO A 180 -33.86 6.74 -48.03
C PRO A 180 -32.38 6.39 -47.77
N GLU A 181 -31.68 5.86 -48.79
CA GLU A 181 -30.35 5.25 -48.65
C GLU A 181 -29.24 6.12 -48.00
N ASP A 182 -29.28 7.45 -48.16
CA ASP A 182 -28.35 8.36 -47.47
C ASP A 182 -28.68 8.42 -45.96
N GLU A 183 -29.94 8.71 -45.65
CA GLU A 183 -30.43 8.92 -44.29
C GLU A 183 -30.36 7.63 -43.46
N LYS A 184 -30.75 6.51 -44.07
CA LYS A 184 -30.57 5.14 -43.57
C LYS A 184 -29.11 4.88 -43.18
N LYS A 185 -28.14 5.18 -44.04
CA LYS A 185 -26.71 4.96 -43.73
C LYS A 185 -26.23 5.81 -42.57
N GLN A 186 -26.64 7.09 -42.52
CA GLN A 186 -26.24 7.98 -41.43
C GLN A 186 -26.85 7.56 -40.08
N LEU A 187 -28.13 7.18 -40.05
CA LEU A 187 -28.78 6.68 -38.83
C LEU A 187 -28.23 5.31 -38.39
N GLN A 188 -27.99 4.39 -39.32
CA GLN A 188 -27.43 3.06 -39.01
C GLN A 188 -25.98 3.13 -38.52
N ALA A 189 -25.16 4.02 -39.07
CA ALA A 189 -23.80 4.24 -38.57
C ALA A 189 -23.80 4.79 -37.14
N LEU A 190 -24.68 5.75 -36.84
CA LEU A 190 -24.80 6.31 -35.49
C LEU A 190 -25.38 5.29 -34.49
N LEU A 191 -26.39 4.51 -34.89
CA LEU A 191 -26.93 3.40 -34.09
C LEU A 191 -25.86 2.33 -33.77
N ALA A 192 -25.03 1.96 -34.75
CA ALA A 192 -23.94 1.02 -34.52
C ALA A 192 -22.90 1.57 -33.53
N LYS A 193 -22.54 2.87 -33.64
CA LYS A 193 -21.70 3.56 -32.66
C LYS A 193 -22.37 3.62 -31.28
N THR A 194 -23.67 3.92 -31.20
CA THR A 194 -24.43 3.89 -29.93
C THR A 194 -24.34 2.52 -29.28
N SER A 195 -24.66 1.44 -29.99
CA SER A 195 -24.61 0.08 -29.43
C SER A 195 -23.21 -0.31 -28.93
N GLN A 196 -22.15 0.10 -29.64
CA GLN A 196 -20.76 -0.13 -29.22
C GLN A 196 -20.40 0.68 -27.96
N VAL A 197 -20.67 1.99 -27.95
CA VAL A 197 -20.33 2.88 -26.83
C VAL A 197 -21.11 2.49 -25.58
N MET A 198 -22.42 2.26 -25.69
CA MET A 198 -23.26 1.82 -24.57
C MET A 198 -22.83 0.44 -24.06
N GLY A 199 -22.49 -0.50 -24.96
CA GLY A 199 -22.01 -1.84 -24.59
C GLY A 199 -20.70 -1.81 -23.79
N ASN A 200 -19.78 -0.90 -24.13
CA ASN A 200 -18.57 -0.65 -23.34
C ASN A 200 -18.89 0.05 -22.01
N TYR A 201 -19.72 1.10 -22.04
CA TYR A 201 -20.14 1.86 -20.86
C TYR A 201 -20.89 1.00 -19.81
N ALA A 202 -21.62 -0.03 -20.25
CA ALA A 202 -22.25 -1.01 -19.34
C ALA A 202 -21.24 -1.82 -18.51
N GLN A 203 -19.95 -1.83 -18.89
CA GLN A 203 -18.85 -2.40 -18.10
C GLN A 203 -18.27 -1.38 -17.10
N GLY A 204 -18.72 -0.12 -17.09
CA GLY A 204 -18.22 0.95 -16.22
C GLY A 204 -18.26 0.59 -14.73
N SER A 205 -19.31 -0.10 -14.28
CA SER A 205 -19.40 -0.59 -12.89
C SER A 205 -18.30 -1.60 -12.53
N TYR A 206 -17.88 -2.45 -13.47
CA TYR A 206 -16.75 -3.36 -13.27
C TYR A 206 -15.43 -2.57 -13.16
N PHE A 207 -15.18 -1.64 -14.08
CA PHE A 207 -13.99 -0.77 -14.03
C PHE A 207 -13.92 0.04 -12.74
N VAL A 208 -15.01 0.69 -12.33
CA VAL A 208 -15.12 1.44 -11.08
C VAL A 208 -14.80 0.54 -9.88
N SER A 209 -15.37 -0.67 -9.82
CA SER A 209 -15.07 -1.61 -8.72
C SER A 209 -13.60 -2.02 -8.66
N GLN A 210 -12.99 -2.33 -9.81
CA GLN A 210 -11.60 -2.74 -9.94
C GLN A 210 -10.61 -1.61 -9.59
N LEU A 211 -10.96 -0.36 -9.89
CA LEU A 211 -10.19 0.84 -9.60
C LEU A 211 -10.31 1.30 -8.14
N ILE A 212 -11.49 1.14 -7.52
CA ILE A 212 -11.68 1.43 -6.09
C ILE A 212 -10.94 0.39 -5.22
N SER A 213 -11.00 -0.90 -5.58
CA SER A 213 -10.30 -1.98 -4.86
C SER A 213 -8.83 -2.16 -5.27
N HIS A 214 -8.21 -1.12 -5.85
CA HIS A 214 -6.89 -1.23 -6.46
C HIS A 214 -5.75 -1.18 -5.43
N SER A 215 -4.80 -2.10 -5.50
CA SER A 215 -3.77 -2.29 -4.46
C SER A 215 -2.78 -1.13 -4.30
N VAL A 216 -2.61 -0.30 -5.34
CA VAL A 216 -1.64 0.82 -5.36
C VAL A 216 -1.70 1.72 -4.12
N HIS A 217 -2.88 1.98 -3.55
CA HIS A 217 -3.03 2.77 -2.33
C HIS A 217 -2.27 2.15 -1.15
N ASN A 218 -2.33 0.83 -0.99
CA ASN A 218 -1.59 0.11 0.06
C ASN A 218 -0.08 0.16 -0.19
N GLU A 219 0.34 0.05 -1.47
CA GLU A 219 1.75 0.12 -1.89
C GLU A 219 2.34 1.51 -1.64
N ILE A 220 1.56 2.57 -1.87
CA ILE A 220 1.89 3.96 -1.53
C ILE A 220 2.14 4.07 -0.02
N THR A 221 1.15 3.68 0.81
CA THR A 221 1.25 3.80 2.27
C THR A 221 2.39 2.97 2.86
N GLU A 222 2.67 1.77 2.31
CA GLU A 222 3.83 0.97 2.73
C GLU A 222 5.15 1.67 2.38
N VAL A 223 5.31 2.17 1.15
CA VAL A 223 6.51 2.89 0.71
C VAL A 223 6.72 4.20 1.50
N GLU A 224 5.67 4.99 1.74
CA GLU A 224 5.70 6.18 2.60
C GLU A 224 6.15 5.83 4.04
N THR A 225 5.63 4.74 4.60
CA THR A 225 6.03 4.24 5.92
C THR A 225 7.51 3.84 5.94
N GLN A 226 8.01 3.21 4.88
CA GLN A 226 9.43 2.89 4.73
C GLN A 226 10.30 4.17 4.64
N TYR A 227 9.85 5.21 3.92
CA TYR A 227 10.52 6.52 3.86
C TYR A 227 10.54 7.23 5.22
N HIS A 228 9.41 7.34 5.92
CA HIS A 228 9.34 7.94 7.26
C HIS A 228 10.30 7.25 8.25
N HIS A 229 10.29 5.93 8.30
CA HIS A 229 11.15 5.15 9.20
C HIS A 229 12.63 5.16 8.78
N LEU A 230 12.95 5.52 7.52
CA LEU A 230 14.31 5.80 7.06
C LEU A 230 14.80 7.20 7.49
N LEU A 231 13.93 8.22 7.40
CA LEU A 231 14.21 9.58 7.91
C LEU A 231 14.44 9.57 9.43
N GLU A 232 13.64 8.81 10.18
CA GLU A 232 13.85 8.56 11.62
C GLU A 232 15.24 7.96 11.90
N LYS A 233 15.68 6.96 11.12
CA LYS A 233 17.00 6.32 11.25
C LYS A 233 18.13 7.32 10.99
N TYR A 234 18.01 8.23 10.03
CA TYR A 234 19.01 9.29 9.83
C TYR A 234 19.12 10.22 11.04
N LEU A 235 18.00 10.63 11.65
CA LEU A 235 17.98 11.45 12.86
C LEU A 235 18.63 10.72 14.05
N PHE A 236 18.33 9.43 14.25
CA PHE A 236 18.94 8.60 15.29
C PHE A 236 20.46 8.45 15.08
N VAL A 237 20.91 8.12 13.86
CA VAL A 237 22.34 8.00 13.54
C VAL A 237 23.06 9.34 13.70
N MET A 238 22.44 10.47 13.34
CA MET A 238 22.97 11.82 13.55
C MET A 238 23.20 12.12 15.04
N MET A 239 22.25 11.73 15.90
CA MET A 239 22.34 11.87 17.35
C MET A 239 23.47 11.01 17.93
N VAL A 240 23.54 9.73 17.56
CA VAL A 240 24.57 8.78 18.03
C VAL A 240 25.97 9.22 17.59
N LEU A 241 26.14 9.63 16.33
CA LEU A 241 27.41 10.13 15.79
C LEU A 241 27.90 11.38 16.55
N SER A 242 26.98 12.28 16.90
CA SER A 242 27.30 13.50 17.63
C SER A 242 27.62 13.22 19.11
N GLY A 243 26.90 12.31 19.76
CA GLY A 243 27.22 11.85 21.11
C GLY A 243 28.61 11.17 21.17
N ALA A 244 28.93 10.31 20.20
CA ALA A 244 30.23 9.66 20.09
C ALA A 244 31.37 10.67 19.86
N ALA A 245 31.16 11.71 19.04
CA ALA A 245 32.14 12.77 18.84
C ALA A 245 32.39 13.58 20.11
N LEU A 246 31.33 13.96 20.85
CA LEU A 246 31.45 14.67 22.12
C LEU A 246 32.18 13.85 23.19
N LEU A 247 31.85 12.57 23.35
CA LEU A 247 32.55 11.66 24.25
C LEU A 247 34.04 11.50 23.87
N SER A 248 34.33 11.39 22.57
CA SER A 248 35.72 11.31 22.07
C SER A 248 36.53 12.57 22.41
N ILE A 249 35.95 13.76 22.24
CA ILE A 249 36.58 15.03 22.61
C ILE A 249 36.77 15.12 24.12
N MET A 250 35.79 14.69 24.93
CA MET A 250 35.90 14.67 26.39
C MET A 250 37.02 13.76 26.88
N LEU A 251 37.18 12.57 26.28
CA LEU A 251 38.27 11.63 26.59
C LEU A 251 39.65 12.16 26.19
N LEU A 252 39.76 12.84 25.04
CA LEU A 252 40.98 13.53 24.62
C LEU A 252 41.35 14.68 25.58
N TRP A 253 40.38 15.45 26.05
CA TRP A 253 40.59 16.50 27.05
C TRP A 253 41.04 15.90 28.39
N TYR A 254 40.32 14.93 28.93
CA TYR A 254 40.63 14.29 30.21
C TYR A 254 42.03 13.65 30.23
N SER A 255 42.37 12.87 29.19
CA SER A 255 43.69 12.25 29.07
C SER A 255 44.82 13.28 28.96
N SER A 256 44.61 14.40 28.26
CA SER A 256 45.59 15.49 28.19
C SER A 256 45.83 16.15 29.56
N TYR A 257 44.76 16.37 30.34
CA TYR A 257 44.84 16.98 31.68
C TYR A 257 45.55 16.06 32.68
N ALA A 258 45.19 14.77 32.69
CA ALA A 258 45.84 13.77 33.53
C ALA A 258 47.35 13.62 33.21
N MET A 259 47.72 13.74 31.93
CA MET A 259 49.12 13.73 31.50
C MET A 259 49.90 14.95 32.01
N LEU A 260 49.28 16.14 32.06
CA LEU A 260 49.90 17.33 32.65
C LEU A 260 50.12 17.16 34.16
N GLN A 261 49.10 16.74 34.93
CA GLN A 261 49.23 16.51 36.38
C GLN A 261 50.33 15.48 36.72
N ARG A 262 50.43 14.42 35.92
CA ARG A 262 51.48 13.39 36.09
C ARG A 262 52.89 13.90 35.77
N SER A 263 53.02 15.00 35.01
CA SER A 263 54.31 15.64 34.75
C SER A 263 54.77 16.57 35.89
N SER A 264 53.87 17.37 36.48
CA SER A 264 54.24 18.23 37.62
C SER A 264 54.68 17.42 38.84
N SER A 265 54.01 16.31 39.14
CA SER A 265 54.40 15.41 40.24
C SER A 265 55.77 14.73 40.06
N LEU A 266 56.37 14.79 38.88
CA LEU A 266 57.74 14.30 38.62
C LEU A 266 58.78 15.42 38.75
N ASP A 267 58.43 16.67 38.42
CA ASP A 267 59.29 17.83 38.63
C ASP A 267 59.37 18.22 40.13
N ASP A 268 58.27 18.11 40.89
CA ASP A 268 58.27 18.38 42.35
C ASP A 268 59.19 17.41 43.11
N ASN A 269 59.14 16.12 42.78
CA ASN A 269 59.97 15.09 43.43
C ASN A 269 61.46 15.16 43.01
N ALA A 270 61.80 15.94 41.98
CA ALA A 270 63.18 16.22 41.59
C ALA A 270 63.81 17.40 42.35
N ASN A 271 63.02 18.18 43.09
CA ASN A 271 63.49 19.33 43.88
C ASN A 271 63.51 19.06 45.41
N ALA A 272 63.20 17.83 45.84
CA ALA A 272 63.04 17.46 47.25
C ALA A 272 64.23 16.72 47.88
N VAL A 273 65.33 16.51 47.13
CA VAL A 273 66.64 16.07 47.63
C VAL A 273 67.70 16.75 46.75
N GLY A 274 68.74 17.42 47.26
CA GLY A 274 69.11 17.65 48.66
C GLY A 274 70.63 17.79 48.74
N ASP A 275 71.12 19.02 48.97
CA ASP A 275 72.56 19.32 48.99
C ASP A 275 73.12 19.36 50.42
N ASP A 276 74.45 19.29 50.53
CA ASP A 276 75.29 19.40 51.72
C ASP A 276 75.17 18.32 52.84
N ASN A 277 76.09 17.36 52.71
CA ASN A 277 77.00 16.85 53.75
C ASN A 277 76.60 15.71 54.69
N ALA A 278 77.44 14.68 54.62
CA ALA A 278 77.51 13.55 55.53
C ALA A 278 78.36 13.85 56.79
N ALA A 279 77.98 13.23 57.91
CA ALA A 279 78.90 12.81 58.96
C ALA A 279 78.37 11.53 59.64
N GLU A 280 79.28 10.56 59.83
CA GLU A 280 79.48 9.66 60.99
C GLU A 280 78.35 9.40 62.03
N VAL A 281 78.17 8.20 62.61
CA VAL A 281 78.79 6.85 62.43
C VAL A 281 77.92 5.76 63.10
N GLU A 282 78.21 4.47 62.83
CA GLU A 282 77.78 3.22 63.52
C GLU A 282 76.49 3.20 64.39
N SER A 283 75.60 2.22 64.17
CA SER A 283 75.78 0.92 64.85
C SER A 283 74.99 -0.26 64.24
N LYS A 284 75.44 -1.46 64.62
CA LYS A 284 75.00 -2.82 64.22
C LYS A 284 74.93 -3.67 65.51
N PRO A 285 74.50 -4.96 65.52
CA PRO A 285 73.80 -5.77 64.51
C PRO A 285 72.62 -6.58 65.14
N ILE A 286 72.42 -7.84 64.71
CA ILE A 286 71.61 -8.95 65.27
C ILE A 286 70.16 -9.04 64.74
N SER A 287 69.57 -10.19 64.35
CA SER A 287 70.01 -11.47 63.71
C SER A 287 69.15 -12.65 64.20
N SER A 288 68.21 -13.13 63.37
CA SER A 288 67.72 -14.52 63.33
C SER A 288 66.68 -14.71 62.21
N ALA A 289 66.36 -15.89 61.67
CA ALA A 289 67.11 -17.11 61.27
C ALA A 289 66.07 -18.18 60.83
N LYS A 290 66.45 -19.13 59.94
CA LYS A 290 65.66 -20.34 59.54
C LYS A 290 64.43 -20.04 58.64
N SER A 291 64.19 -20.57 57.41
CA SER A 291 64.29 -21.91 56.76
C SER A 291 63.20 -22.92 57.19
N GLU A 292 62.73 -23.89 56.38
CA GLU A 292 62.94 -24.26 54.94
C GLU A 292 61.66 -23.91 54.09
N GLY A 293 61.39 -24.24 52.82
CA GLY A 293 61.97 -24.99 51.66
C GLY A 293 60.99 -24.86 50.44
N VAL A 294 60.87 -25.66 49.36
CA VAL A 294 61.72 -26.54 48.50
C VAL A 294 60.84 -27.16 47.35
N HIS A 295 61.22 -26.97 46.07
CA HIS A 295 60.96 -27.80 44.84
C HIS A 295 59.60 -27.85 44.04
N THR A 296 59.67 -27.46 42.75
CA THR A 296 59.02 -28.07 41.52
C THR A 296 57.48 -28.12 41.33
N GLN A 297 56.88 -28.31 40.13
CA GLN A 297 57.37 -28.64 38.76
C GLN A 297 56.49 -28.04 37.62
N HIS A 298 56.83 -28.33 36.35
CA HIS A 298 56.22 -27.90 35.06
C HIS A 298 55.73 -29.18 34.31
N PRO A 299 55.24 -29.19 33.04
CA PRO A 299 54.50 -28.25 32.16
C PRO A 299 53.20 -28.99 31.63
N PRO A 300 52.80 -29.15 30.32
CA PRO A 300 53.08 -28.45 29.04
C PRO A 300 51.87 -28.18 28.08
N HIS A 301 52.21 -27.68 26.86
CA HIS A 301 51.44 -27.63 25.59
C HIS A 301 50.38 -26.52 25.44
N THR A 302 50.02 -26.02 24.24
CA THR A 302 50.58 -26.01 22.84
C THR A 302 49.78 -24.92 22.07
N ALA A 303 50.37 -23.88 21.47
CA ALA A 303 50.95 -23.75 20.11
C ALA A 303 49.98 -24.10 18.93
N VAL A 304 49.95 -23.42 17.76
CA VAL A 304 50.70 -22.25 17.26
C VAL A 304 49.89 -21.53 16.15
N VAL A 305 50.39 -20.42 15.59
CA VAL A 305 49.75 -19.58 14.53
C VAL A 305 50.56 -19.63 13.22
N GLU A 306 49.93 -19.28 12.08
CA GLU A 306 50.57 -18.94 10.77
C GLU A 306 51.20 -20.12 9.96
N ASP A 307 51.36 -20.11 8.63
CA ASP A 307 51.14 -19.13 7.52
C ASP A 307 51.07 -19.85 6.14
N ARG A 308 50.73 -19.13 5.04
CA ARG A 308 51.10 -19.34 3.60
C ARG A 308 50.44 -20.55 2.86
N ALA A 309 50.06 -20.50 1.57
CA ALA A 309 50.65 -19.81 0.41
C ALA A 309 49.69 -19.72 -0.82
N LYS A 310 50.15 -19.09 -1.92
CA LYS A 310 49.45 -18.90 -3.22
C LYS A 310 49.60 -20.08 -4.21
N TYR A 311 48.70 -20.13 -5.22
CA TYR A 311 48.85 -20.41 -6.68
C TYR A 311 47.67 -21.29 -7.20
N ASP A 312 47.17 -21.26 -8.46
CA ASP A 312 47.09 -20.23 -9.53
C ASP A 312 46.26 -20.79 -10.73
N SER A 313 45.60 -19.93 -11.52
CA SER A 313 44.90 -20.24 -12.80
C SER A 313 43.72 -21.26 -12.74
N ALA A 314 42.87 -21.49 -13.76
CA ALA A 314 42.80 -20.99 -15.15
C ALA A 314 41.34 -20.89 -15.68
N LYS A 315 41.17 -20.36 -16.91
CA LYS A 315 39.91 -20.20 -17.67
C LYS A 315 39.31 -21.52 -18.22
N ASN A 316 38.00 -21.52 -18.50
CA ASN A 316 37.33 -21.61 -19.84
C ASN A 316 35.85 -22.03 -19.65
N ASP A 317 34.86 -21.90 -20.54
CA ASP A 317 34.52 -21.05 -21.71
C ASP A 317 33.14 -21.58 -22.21
N SER A 318 32.18 -20.69 -22.46
CA SER A 318 31.16 -20.78 -23.55
C SER A 318 29.99 -21.81 -23.55
N ALA A 319 29.09 -21.59 -24.53
CA ALA A 319 28.23 -22.57 -25.24
C ALA A 319 26.80 -22.95 -24.72
N LYS A 320 25.92 -21.95 -24.69
CA LYS A 320 24.67 -21.86 -25.50
C LYS A 320 24.20 -23.10 -26.32
N SER A 321 23.02 -23.66 -25.99
CA SER A 321 21.99 -24.26 -26.88
C SER A 321 20.75 -24.59 -26.00
N ASP A 322 19.45 -24.50 -26.30
CA ASP A 322 18.55 -24.29 -27.45
C ASP A 322 17.55 -25.48 -27.59
N SER A 323 16.25 -25.16 -27.56
CA SER A 323 15.02 -25.89 -27.98
C SER A 323 14.93 -27.43 -28.01
N ALA A 324 13.85 -28.01 -27.42
CA ALA A 324 12.88 -28.89 -28.13
C ALA A 324 11.68 -29.38 -27.25
N VAL A 325 10.57 -29.72 -27.92
CA VAL A 325 9.26 -30.17 -27.38
C VAL A 325 9.01 -31.67 -27.63
N THR A 326 8.44 -32.43 -26.68
CA THR A 326 7.39 -33.49 -26.84
C THR A 326 7.07 -34.19 -25.48
N HIS A 327 5.79 -34.30 -25.06
CA HIS A 327 4.85 -35.46 -25.19
C HIS A 327 5.08 -36.60 -24.15
N VAL A 328 4.33 -36.69 -23.04
CA VAL A 328 2.99 -37.32 -22.80
C VAL A 328 3.03 -38.84 -22.56
N ASP A 329 2.62 -39.25 -21.34
CA ASP A 329 1.86 -40.46 -20.92
C ASP A 329 1.96 -40.55 -19.36
N ASP A 330 0.87 -40.36 -18.61
CA ASP A 330 -0.15 -41.34 -18.14
C ASP A 330 0.21 -42.12 -16.85
N ILE A 331 -0.31 -41.65 -15.70
CA ILE A 331 -0.75 -42.49 -14.56
C ILE A 331 -2.02 -41.86 -13.94
N SER A 332 -3.01 -42.70 -13.63
CA SER A 332 -4.32 -42.35 -13.04
C SER A 332 -4.33 -42.06 -11.51
N PRO A 333 -5.43 -41.55 -10.92
CA PRO A 333 -5.37 -40.69 -9.72
C PRO A 333 -5.40 -41.40 -8.36
N ILE A 334 -4.96 -40.65 -7.34
CA ILE A 334 -5.03 -41.02 -5.91
C ILE A 334 -6.39 -40.59 -5.31
N ALA A 335 -7.04 -41.49 -4.58
CA ALA A 335 -8.30 -41.24 -3.88
C ALA A 335 -8.08 -40.60 -2.48
N PRO A 336 -9.06 -39.84 -1.94
CA PRO A 336 -8.92 -39.15 -0.66
C PRO A 336 -8.99 -40.10 0.55
N PRO A 337 -8.32 -39.78 1.67
CA PRO A 337 -8.42 -40.55 2.91
C PRO A 337 -9.77 -40.33 3.63
N SER A 338 -10.25 -41.37 4.29
CA SER A 338 -11.55 -41.41 4.99
C SER A 338 -11.50 -40.90 6.44
N HIS A 339 -12.64 -40.40 6.93
CA HIS A 339 -12.87 -40.15 8.36
C HIS A 339 -12.86 -41.44 9.19
N GLU A 340 -12.29 -41.36 10.41
CA GLU A 340 -12.79 -42.08 11.59
C GLU A 340 -12.86 -41.11 12.79
N PRO A 341 -13.75 -41.35 13.78
CA PRO A 341 -14.02 -40.40 14.86
C PRO A 341 -13.14 -40.63 16.10
N ASN A 342 -12.98 -39.58 16.91
CA ASN A 342 -12.64 -39.70 18.33
C ASN A 342 -13.53 -38.77 19.14
N ASP A 343 -14.13 -39.31 20.20
CA ASP A 343 -15.04 -38.60 21.11
C ASP A 343 -14.30 -37.96 22.30
N ASP A 344 -14.99 -37.02 22.94
CA ASP A 344 -14.76 -36.48 24.29
C ASP A 344 -13.34 -36.04 24.69
N LEU A 345 -13.12 -34.72 24.63
CA LEU A 345 -12.60 -34.05 25.82
C LEU A 345 -13.41 -32.79 26.15
N THR A 346 -14.35 -32.95 27.07
CA THR A 346 -15.30 -31.93 27.56
C THR A 346 -14.60 -30.78 28.31
N ALA A 347 -14.04 -29.83 27.57
CA ALA A 347 -13.55 -28.56 28.08
C ALA A 347 -14.65 -27.48 28.00
N THR A 348 -15.44 -27.32 29.06
CA THR A 348 -16.44 -26.24 29.17
C THR A 348 -15.77 -24.87 29.32
N ILE A 349 -15.40 -24.26 28.20
CA ILE A 349 -15.12 -22.82 28.14
C ILE A 349 -16.46 -22.11 28.13
N VAL A 350 -16.78 -21.42 29.22
CA VAL A 350 -17.94 -20.53 29.30
C VAL A 350 -17.73 -19.40 28.28
N GLN A 351 -18.54 -19.37 27.23
CA GLN A 351 -18.61 -18.22 26.33
C GLN A 351 -19.23 -17.05 27.07
N THR A 352 -18.37 -16.21 27.67
CA THR A 352 -18.74 -14.83 27.96
C THR A 352 -18.95 -14.14 26.61
N GLU A 353 -20.20 -13.86 26.24
CA GLU A 353 -20.53 -13.04 25.06
C GLU A 353 -20.10 -11.59 25.28
N THR A 354 -18.80 -11.32 25.17
CA THR A 354 -18.32 -9.98 24.83
C THR A 354 -18.83 -9.68 23.44
N ALA A 355 -19.79 -8.77 23.31
CA ALA A 355 -20.44 -8.42 22.05
C ALA A 355 -19.40 -7.90 21.05
N GLN A 356 -18.94 -8.79 20.16
CA GLN A 356 -18.02 -8.46 19.09
C GLN A 356 -18.74 -7.56 18.09
N ALA A 357 -18.14 -6.40 17.78
CA ALA A 357 -18.69 -5.46 16.81
C ALA A 357 -18.87 -6.14 15.44
N GLU A 358 -19.89 -5.72 14.71
CA GLU A 358 -20.13 -6.12 13.33
C GLU A 358 -19.24 -5.31 12.40
N ILE A 359 -19.17 -3.99 12.59
CA ILE A 359 -18.38 -3.08 11.74
C ILE A 359 -16.99 -2.84 12.33
N ASN A 360 -15.96 -2.88 11.48
CA ASN A 360 -14.59 -2.55 11.87
C ASN A 360 -14.31 -1.04 11.71
N PHE A 361 -14.93 -0.21 12.56
CA PHE A 361 -14.76 1.24 12.51
C PHE A 361 -13.31 1.70 12.54
N SER A 362 -12.43 1.01 13.26
CA SER A 362 -10.99 1.35 13.33
C SER A 362 -10.31 1.18 11.97
N GLY A 363 -10.49 0.03 11.31
CA GLY A 363 -9.91 -0.21 9.98
C GLY A 363 -10.53 0.66 8.89
N MET A 364 -11.81 1.00 9.00
CA MET A 364 -12.45 1.96 8.09
C MET A 364 -11.88 3.38 8.26
N LEU A 365 -11.73 3.85 9.51
CA LEU A 365 -11.19 5.18 9.80
C LEU A 365 -9.72 5.28 9.34
N GLU A 366 -8.92 4.23 9.56
CA GLU A 366 -7.54 4.11 9.06
C GLU A 366 -7.48 4.17 7.52
N SER A 367 -8.36 3.43 6.84
CA SER A 367 -8.47 3.44 5.36
C SER A 367 -8.97 4.77 4.76
N LEU A 368 -9.50 5.67 5.60
CA LEU A 368 -9.97 7.01 5.24
C LEU A 368 -9.03 8.11 5.78
N GLY A 369 -7.76 7.80 6.04
CA GLY A 369 -6.77 8.79 6.48
C GLY A 369 -7.04 9.40 7.87
N ASN A 370 -7.81 8.70 8.69
CA ASN A 370 -8.41 9.15 9.95
C ASN A 370 -9.56 10.18 9.82
N ASP A 371 -10.14 10.39 8.63
CA ASP A 371 -11.30 11.28 8.47
C ASP A 371 -12.60 10.65 9.00
N SER A 372 -13.14 11.24 10.07
CA SER A 372 -14.43 10.86 10.63
C SER A 372 -15.64 11.40 9.88
N GLU A 373 -15.50 12.48 9.10
CA GLU A 373 -16.61 13.09 8.33
C GLU A 373 -16.92 12.22 7.11
N SER A 374 -15.92 11.84 6.32
CA SER A 374 -16.07 10.84 5.25
C SER A 374 -16.55 9.48 5.77
N LEU A 375 -16.11 9.04 6.97
CA LEU A 375 -16.62 7.82 7.58
C LEU A 375 -18.12 7.91 7.92
N CYS A 376 -18.58 9.03 8.47
CA CYS A 376 -20.01 9.21 8.77
C CYS A 376 -20.83 9.21 7.47
N MET A 377 -20.39 9.91 6.42
CA MET A 377 -21.05 9.90 5.11
C MET A 377 -21.14 8.50 4.50
N LEU A 378 -20.07 7.70 4.55
CA LEU A 378 -20.06 6.32 4.08
C LEU A 378 -21.03 5.42 4.86
N LEU A 379 -21.16 5.65 6.16
CA LEU A 379 -22.11 4.92 7.02
C LEU A 379 -23.57 5.36 6.76
N GLU A 380 -23.82 6.64 6.48
CA GLU A 380 -25.15 7.14 6.09
C GLU A 380 -25.63 6.53 4.77
N VAL A 381 -24.79 6.52 3.73
CA VAL A 381 -25.10 5.88 2.43
C VAL A 381 -25.36 4.38 2.62
N PHE A 382 -24.55 3.69 3.41
CA PHE A 382 -24.80 2.28 3.75
C PHE A 382 -26.17 2.05 4.39
N ILE A 383 -26.59 2.91 5.32
CA ILE A 383 -27.89 2.82 5.97
C ILE A 383 -29.02 3.07 4.96
N GLU A 384 -28.91 4.09 4.10
CA GLU A 384 -29.95 4.45 3.14
C GLU A 384 -30.18 3.34 2.10
N ASP A 385 -29.11 2.87 1.44
CA ASP A 385 -29.20 1.87 0.37
C ASP A 385 -29.54 0.47 0.87
N HIS A 386 -28.92 0.03 1.98
CA HIS A 386 -28.88 -1.40 2.32
C HIS A 386 -29.79 -1.84 3.49
N GLN A 387 -30.31 -0.93 4.34
CA GLN A 387 -31.10 -1.35 5.52
C GLN A 387 -32.33 -2.21 5.19
N ASN A 388 -32.85 -2.11 3.96
CA ASN A 388 -34.04 -2.84 3.49
C ASN A 388 -33.71 -4.13 2.70
N ASP A 389 -32.43 -4.41 2.39
CA ASP A 389 -32.06 -5.41 1.37
C ASP A 389 -32.59 -6.82 1.66
N VAL A 390 -32.64 -7.25 2.92
CA VAL A 390 -33.17 -8.58 3.28
C VAL A 390 -34.67 -8.71 2.95
N THR A 391 -35.43 -7.62 3.04
CA THR A 391 -36.85 -7.59 2.63
C THR A 391 -36.97 -7.71 1.11
N ASP A 392 -36.12 -6.99 0.36
CA ASP A 392 -36.09 -7.08 -1.10
C ASP A 392 -35.64 -8.45 -1.59
N ILE A 393 -34.55 -9.01 -1.05
CA ILE A 393 -34.05 -10.35 -1.39
C ILE A 393 -35.14 -11.39 -1.10
N SER A 394 -35.81 -11.32 0.06
CA SER A 394 -36.92 -12.22 0.42
C SER A 394 -38.07 -12.22 -0.60
N ARG A 395 -38.35 -11.07 -1.22
CA ARG A 395 -39.34 -10.95 -2.30
C ARG A 395 -38.78 -11.45 -3.64
N LEU A 396 -37.58 -11.00 -4.00
CA LEU A 396 -36.93 -11.30 -5.29
C LEU A 396 -36.58 -12.79 -5.44
N ILE A 397 -36.39 -13.55 -4.36
CA ILE A 397 -36.21 -15.02 -4.40
C ILE A 397 -37.39 -15.72 -5.09
N HIS A 398 -38.58 -15.12 -5.10
CA HIS A 398 -39.77 -15.64 -5.79
C HIS A 398 -40.06 -14.91 -7.11
N ASP A 399 -39.86 -13.60 -7.18
CA ASP A 399 -40.14 -12.79 -8.38
C ASP A 399 -39.04 -12.90 -9.47
N SER A 400 -37.76 -12.88 -9.06
CA SER A 400 -36.59 -12.63 -9.91
C SER A 400 -35.29 -13.11 -9.22
N PRO A 401 -34.99 -14.44 -9.24
CA PRO A 401 -33.86 -15.00 -8.49
C PRO A 401 -32.50 -14.40 -8.86
N GLU A 402 -32.31 -13.97 -10.11
CA GLU A 402 -31.08 -13.30 -10.59
C GLU A 402 -30.88 -11.90 -9.99
N GLU A 403 -31.95 -11.23 -9.54
CA GLU A 403 -31.85 -9.97 -8.80
C GLU A 403 -31.66 -10.21 -7.30
N ALA A 404 -32.24 -11.28 -6.74
CA ALA A 404 -31.94 -11.72 -5.37
C ALA A 404 -30.46 -12.09 -5.20
N ILE A 405 -29.89 -12.82 -6.17
CA ILE A 405 -28.46 -13.14 -6.23
C ILE A 405 -27.62 -11.87 -6.28
N ARG A 406 -27.98 -10.89 -7.11
CA ARG A 406 -27.24 -9.62 -7.22
C ARG A 406 -27.31 -8.75 -5.95
N LYS A 407 -28.46 -8.68 -5.26
CA LYS A 407 -28.53 -7.99 -3.95
C LYS A 407 -27.71 -8.73 -2.87
N ALA A 408 -27.74 -10.07 -2.84
CA ALA A 408 -26.87 -10.84 -1.94
C ALA A 408 -25.37 -10.63 -2.24
N HIS A 409 -24.99 -10.58 -3.52
CA HIS A 409 -23.62 -10.24 -3.94
C HIS A 409 -23.21 -8.80 -3.57
N SER A 410 -24.14 -7.85 -3.67
CA SER A 410 -23.92 -6.46 -3.25
C SER A 410 -23.66 -6.36 -1.74
N LEU A 411 -24.53 -6.94 -0.90
CA LEU A 411 -24.34 -7.01 0.56
C LEU A 411 -23.03 -7.71 0.96
N LYS A 412 -22.57 -8.69 0.18
CA LYS A 412 -21.26 -9.33 0.34
C LYS A 412 -20.11 -8.35 0.06
N GLY A 413 -20.17 -7.58 -1.02
CA GLY A 413 -19.19 -6.51 -1.29
C GLY A 413 -19.15 -5.46 -0.18
N VAL A 414 -20.32 -4.95 0.21
CA VAL A 414 -20.50 -3.97 1.29
C VAL A 414 -19.97 -4.50 2.63
N GLY A 415 -20.33 -5.74 3.00
CA GLY A 415 -19.80 -6.40 4.19
C GLY A 415 -18.28 -6.59 4.18
N GLY A 416 -17.66 -6.69 2.99
CA GLY A 416 -16.21 -6.61 2.84
C GLY A 416 -15.68 -5.21 3.20
N ASN A 417 -16.22 -4.18 2.56
CA ASN A 417 -15.75 -2.79 2.69
C ASN A 417 -15.95 -2.21 4.11
N LEU A 418 -17.03 -2.57 4.81
CA LEU A 418 -17.27 -2.18 6.21
C LEU A 418 -16.44 -2.99 7.24
N GLY A 419 -15.65 -3.95 6.78
CA GLY A 419 -15.01 -4.95 7.65
C GLY A 419 -16.00 -5.91 8.33
N ALA A 420 -17.28 -5.90 7.93
CA ALA A 420 -18.36 -6.69 8.51
C ALA A 420 -18.35 -8.15 8.01
N MET A 421 -17.37 -8.91 8.50
CA MET A 421 -17.06 -10.27 8.03
C MET A 421 -18.26 -11.24 8.12
N ASN A 422 -19.04 -11.25 9.22
CA ASN A 422 -20.18 -12.18 9.30
C ASN A 422 -21.32 -11.78 8.34
N LEU A 423 -21.58 -10.47 8.18
CA LEU A 423 -22.51 -9.97 7.16
C LEU A 423 -22.08 -10.42 5.76
N ARG A 424 -20.80 -10.24 5.41
CA ARG A 424 -20.22 -10.70 4.14
C ARG A 424 -20.37 -12.21 3.94
N ASP A 425 -19.97 -12.99 4.94
CA ASP A 425 -19.85 -14.45 4.82
C ASP A 425 -21.23 -15.14 4.87
N VAL A 426 -22.24 -14.51 5.49
CA VAL A 426 -23.64 -14.94 5.38
C VAL A 426 -24.26 -14.49 4.06
N ALA A 427 -23.97 -13.28 3.57
CA ALA A 427 -24.45 -12.81 2.27
C ALA A 427 -23.91 -13.69 1.11
N GLY A 428 -22.63 -14.06 1.14
CA GLY A 428 -22.03 -14.99 0.17
C GLY A 428 -22.56 -16.42 0.28
N GLN A 429 -22.94 -16.88 1.48
CA GLN A 429 -23.66 -18.16 1.62
C GLN A 429 -25.08 -18.09 1.04
N LEU A 430 -25.80 -16.98 1.22
CA LEU A 430 -27.13 -16.79 0.65
C LEU A 430 -27.07 -16.69 -0.88
N GLU A 431 -26.11 -15.95 -1.43
CA GLU A 431 -25.81 -15.87 -2.87
C GLU A 431 -25.66 -17.27 -3.49
N HIS A 432 -24.85 -18.13 -2.87
CA HIS A 432 -24.65 -19.52 -3.31
C HIS A 432 -25.90 -20.39 -3.08
N ALA A 433 -26.61 -20.22 -1.97
CA ALA A 433 -27.82 -20.99 -1.66
C ALA A 433 -28.94 -20.73 -2.68
N ILE A 434 -29.16 -19.47 -3.09
CA ILE A 434 -30.17 -19.13 -4.12
C ILE A 434 -29.82 -19.80 -5.46
N GLN A 435 -28.53 -19.96 -5.79
CA GLN A 435 -28.08 -20.60 -7.03
C GLN A 435 -28.11 -22.14 -6.99
N HIS A 436 -27.77 -22.76 -5.84
CA HIS A 436 -27.38 -24.17 -5.79
C HIS A 436 -28.00 -25.00 -4.65
N ASP A 437 -28.54 -24.38 -3.60
CA ASP A 437 -29.18 -25.07 -2.47
C ASP A 437 -30.30 -24.21 -1.85
N SER A 438 -31.48 -24.27 -2.47
CA SER A 438 -32.65 -23.52 -2.01
C SER A 438 -33.19 -23.97 -0.64
N THR A 439 -32.70 -25.08 -0.07
CA THR A 439 -33.17 -25.59 1.23
C THR A 439 -32.65 -24.75 2.40
N ARG A 440 -31.45 -24.16 2.26
CA ARG A 440 -30.81 -23.32 3.30
C ARG A 440 -31.21 -21.84 3.24
N VAL A 441 -31.84 -21.40 2.16
CA VAL A 441 -32.24 -19.99 1.94
C VAL A 441 -33.05 -19.39 3.10
N PRO A 442 -34.06 -20.06 3.70
CA PRO A 442 -34.84 -19.48 4.80
C PRO A 442 -34.02 -19.26 6.08
N GLU A 443 -33.07 -20.15 6.38
CA GLU A 443 -32.14 -20.03 7.52
C GLU A 443 -31.17 -18.85 7.29
N LEU A 444 -30.59 -18.79 6.09
CA LEU A 444 -29.61 -17.78 5.70
C LEU A 444 -30.23 -16.37 5.62
N LEU A 445 -31.50 -16.23 5.24
CA LEU A 445 -32.24 -14.95 5.34
C LEU A 445 -32.37 -14.46 6.78
N VAL A 446 -32.67 -15.34 7.74
CA VAL A 446 -32.76 -14.98 9.17
C VAL A 446 -31.39 -14.59 9.73
N ALA A 447 -30.33 -15.31 9.37
CA ALA A 447 -28.96 -14.94 9.70
C ALA A 447 -28.56 -13.60 9.08
N LEU A 448 -28.87 -13.37 7.81
CA LEU A 448 -28.55 -12.13 7.10
C LEU A 448 -29.27 -10.93 7.74
N ASN A 449 -30.55 -11.09 8.11
CA ASN A 449 -31.31 -10.07 8.82
C ASN A 449 -30.65 -9.69 10.15
N LYS A 450 -30.16 -10.67 10.92
CA LYS A 450 -29.48 -10.45 12.20
C LYS A 450 -28.21 -9.62 12.01
N HIS A 451 -27.35 -9.99 11.07
CA HIS A 451 -26.07 -9.30 10.86
C HIS A 451 -26.23 -7.93 10.20
N LEU A 452 -27.12 -7.79 9.21
CA LEU A 452 -27.45 -6.49 8.61
C LEU A 452 -28.03 -5.53 9.65
N SER A 453 -29.07 -5.95 10.41
CA SER A 453 -29.67 -5.12 11.46
C SER A 453 -28.66 -4.68 12.51
N LYS A 454 -27.71 -5.56 12.86
CA LYS A 454 -26.65 -5.25 13.84
C LYS A 454 -25.66 -4.21 13.27
N ALA A 455 -25.21 -4.38 12.03
CA ALA A 455 -24.38 -3.39 11.34
C ALA A 455 -25.08 -2.03 11.21
N THR A 456 -26.34 -1.98 10.77
CA THR A 456 -27.14 -0.75 10.67
C THR A 456 -27.26 -0.04 12.03
N ASN A 457 -27.54 -0.78 13.12
CA ASN A 457 -27.62 -0.20 14.47
C ASN A 457 -26.28 0.32 14.98
N GLU A 458 -25.17 -0.39 14.70
CA GLU A 458 -23.81 0.05 15.07
C GLU A 458 -23.41 1.31 14.28
N ALA A 459 -23.70 1.35 12.97
CA ALA A 459 -23.46 2.51 12.11
C ALA A 459 -24.23 3.75 12.59
N GLN A 460 -25.54 3.61 12.86
CA GLN A 460 -26.37 4.68 13.44
C GLN A 460 -25.84 5.16 14.79
N SER A 461 -25.39 4.24 15.64
CA SER A 461 -24.81 4.58 16.95
C SER A 461 -23.52 5.38 16.82
N PHE A 462 -22.65 5.02 15.87
CA PHE A 462 -21.40 5.74 15.60
C PHE A 462 -21.65 7.15 15.09
N ILE A 463 -22.55 7.33 14.11
CA ILE A 463 -22.94 8.66 13.59
C ILE A 463 -23.49 9.53 14.73
N HIS A 464 -24.37 8.97 15.58
CA HIS A 464 -24.92 9.66 16.75
C HIS A 464 -23.91 9.97 17.88
N GLU A 465 -22.69 9.39 17.87
CA GLU A 465 -21.59 9.75 18.77
C GLU A 465 -20.64 10.80 18.17
N LYS A 466 -20.77 11.10 16.86
CA LYS A 466 -19.91 12.04 16.12
C LYS A 466 -20.57 13.35 15.72
N ALA A 467 -21.91 13.42 15.75
CA ALA A 467 -22.72 14.63 15.53
C ALA A 467 -22.94 15.47 16.81
#